data_AF-A0A5N4WHA0-F1
#
_entry.id   AF-A0A5N4WHA0-F1
#
_cell.length_a   1.000
_cell.length_b   1.000
_cell.length_c   1.000
_cell.angle_alpha   90.00
_cell.angle_beta   90.00
_cell.angle_gamma   90.00
#
_symmetry.space_group_name_H-M   'P 1'
#
loop_
_entity.id
_entity.type
_entity.pdbx_description
1 polymer ?
#
loop_
_entity_poly.entity_id
_entity_poly.type
_entity_poly.pdbx_seq_one_letter_code
_entity_poly.pdbx_strand_id
1 'polypeptide(L)'
;MENNLTDARNGLLMLEKQDQNDDFDLLNNDNKLEILDFSLTQSVSIYWPNLALNWIEKNPNIINDALKGTLLMSINKPWAKQDFKQKVKRVLRGNSN
;
A
#
# COMPACT_ATOMS: atom_id res chain seq x y z
N MET A 1 -6.84 25.31 2.19
CA MET A 1 -6.99 24.47 0.99
C MET A 1 -5.89 23.45 1.07
N GLU A 2 -6.24 22.20 1.34
CA GLU A 2 -5.29 21.09 1.47
C GLU A 2 -4.55 20.89 0.14
N ASN A 3 -3.25 20.67 0.25
CA ASN A 3 -2.34 20.50 -0.87
C ASN A 3 -2.66 19.20 -1.62
N ASN A 4 -3.23 19.32 -2.83
CA ASN A 4 -3.32 18.27 -3.83
C ASN A 4 -1.93 17.90 -4.38
N LEU A 5 -1.04 17.40 -3.53
CA LEU A 5 0.35 17.10 -3.91
C LEU A 5 0.55 15.66 -4.42
N THR A 6 -0.51 14.85 -4.48
CA THR A 6 -0.67 13.76 -5.46
C THR A 6 -2.16 13.44 -5.59
N ASP A 7 -2.80 13.72 -6.73
CA ASP A 7 -4.12 13.14 -7.02
C ASP A 7 -4.01 11.62 -6.80
N ALA A 8 -4.89 11.03 -5.97
CA ALA A 8 -4.86 9.61 -5.65
C ALA A 8 -4.76 8.76 -6.93
N ARG A 9 -5.37 9.22 -8.02
CA ARG A 9 -5.24 8.60 -9.34
C ARG A 9 -3.79 8.57 -9.84
N ASN A 10 -3.08 9.69 -9.78
CA ASN A 10 -1.69 9.78 -10.22
C ASN A 10 -0.79 8.91 -9.33
N GLY A 11 -0.99 8.93 -8.02
CA GLY A 11 -0.23 8.09 -7.11
C GLY A 11 -0.44 6.60 -7.38
N LEU A 12 -1.67 6.17 -7.65
CA LEU A 12 -1.97 4.79 -8.05
C LEU A 12 -1.31 4.42 -9.38
N LEU A 13 -1.30 5.32 -10.37
CA LEU A 13 -0.61 5.07 -11.63
C LEU A 13 0.91 4.94 -11.45
N MET A 14 1.51 5.72 -10.55
CA MET A 14 2.93 5.59 -10.19
C MET A 14 3.19 4.25 -9.49
N LEU A 15 2.30 3.83 -8.59
CA LEU A 15 2.37 2.52 -7.92
C LEU A 15 2.23 1.35 -8.90
N GLU A 16 1.38 1.46 -9.92
CA GLU A 16 1.22 0.45 -10.97
C GLU A 16 2.49 0.28 -11.80
N LYS A 17 3.18 1.39 -12.07
CA LYS A 17 4.40 1.42 -12.87
C LYS A 17 5.67 1.15 -12.07
N GLN A 18 5.58 0.83 -10.78
CA GLN A 18 6.73 0.58 -9.90
C GLN A 18 7.76 -0.44 -10.45
N ASP A 19 7.33 -1.38 -11.29
CA ASP A 19 8.22 -2.38 -11.90
C ASP A 19 8.85 -1.91 -13.23
N GLN A 20 8.35 -0.80 -13.78
CA GLN A 20 8.78 -0.20 -15.05
C GLN A 20 9.64 1.05 -14.83
N ASN A 21 9.30 1.84 -13.81
CA ASN A 21 10.05 2.99 -13.36
C ASN A 21 9.87 3.17 -11.85
N ASP A 22 10.92 3.59 -11.16
CA ASP A 22 10.91 3.81 -9.71
C ASP A 22 10.17 5.12 -9.34
N ASP A 23 9.16 5.51 -10.12
CA ASP A 23 8.43 6.78 -9.98
C ASP A 23 7.77 6.87 -8.59
N PHE A 24 7.21 5.76 -8.11
CA PHE A 24 6.61 5.71 -6.78
C PHE A 24 7.63 5.96 -5.67
N ASP A 25 8.90 5.59 -5.89
CA ASP A 25 9.98 5.79 -4.92
C ASP A 25 10.44 7.25 -4.84
N LEU A 26 10.15 8.07 -5.86
CA LEU A 26 10.41 9.51 -5.87
C LEU A 26 9.47 10.30 -4.95
N LEU A 27 8.34 9.72 -4.56
CA LEU A 27 7.42 10.34 -3.61
C LEU A 27 8.07 10.43 -2.21
N ASN A 28 7.71 11.47 -1.47
CA ASN A 28 8.04 11.54 -0.05
C ASN A 28 7.27 10.47 0.74
N ASN A 29 7.68 10.19 1.97
CA ASN A 29 7.07 9.13 2.77
C ASN A 29 5.59 9.38 3.07
N ASP A 30 5.19 10.63 3.30
CA ASP A 30 3.79 10.97 3.61
C ASP A 30 2.87 10.66 2.43
N ASN A 31 3.25 11.08 1.22
CA ASN A 31 2.52 10.78 0.00
C ASN A 31 2.50 9.27 -0.30
N LYS A 32 3.61 8.56 -0.07
CA LYS A 32 3.64 7.09 -0.20
C LYS A 32 2.61 6.45 0.73
N LEU A 33 2.62 6.83 2.01
CA LEU A 33 1.70 6.31 3.01
C LEU A 33 0.24 6.61 2.65
N GLU A 34 -0.07 7.81 2.16
CA GLU A 34 -1.41 8.18 1.72
C GLU A 34 -1.89 7.31 0.57
N ILE A 35 -1.06 7.09 -0.46
CA ILE A 35 -1.43 6.25 -1.61
C ILE A 35 -1.56 4.78 -1.20
N LEU A 36 -0.66 4.27 -0.36
CA LEU A 36 -0.74 2.91 0.16
C LEU A 36 -2.01 2.73 1.00
N ASP A 37 -2.34 3.68 1.88
CA ASP A 37 -3.58 3.64 2.64
C ASP A 37 -4.80 3.63 1.73
N PHE A 38 -4.86 4.59 0.78
CA PHE A 38 -5.95 4.69 -0.18
C PHE A 38 -6.14 3.38 -0.95
N SER A 39 -5.05 2.79 -1.44
CA SER A 39 -5.09 1.52 -2.19
C SER A 39 -5.64 0.36 -1.35
N LEU A 40 -5.40 0.33 -0.04
CA LEU A 40 -5.83 -0.73 0.87
C LEU A 40 -7.24 -0.50 1.42
N THR A 41 -7.67 0.76 1.56
CA THR A 41 -8.93 1.13 2.23
C THR A 41 -10.07 1.44 1.26
N GLN A 42 -9.80 2.13 0.15
CA GLN A 42 -10.82 2.64 -0.78
C GLN A 42 -11.06 1.71 -1.98
N SER A 43 -10.21 0.71 -2.19
CA SER A 43 -10.35 -0.21 -3.31
C SER A 43 -11.59 -1.11 -3.21
N VAL A 44 -12.30 -1.22 -4.33
CA VAL A 44 -13.45 -2.13 -4.50
C VAL A 44 -13.04 -3.53 -4.99
N SER A 45 -11.78 -3.70 -5.41
CA SER A 45 -11.23 -4.98 -5.85
C SER A 45 -9.82 -5.19 -5.30
N ILE A 46 -9.30 -6.40 -5.44
CA ILE A 46 -7.98 -6.80 -4.92
C ILE A 46 -6.78 -6.25 -5.72
N TYR A 47 -7.02 -5.60 -6.87
CA TYR A 47 -5.95 -5.17 -7.78
C TYR A 47 -4.96 -4.19 -7.13
N TRP A 48 -5.41 -3.00 -6.72
CA TRP A 48 -4.57 -2.00 -6.06
C TRP A 48 -3.97 -2.48 -4.73
N PRO A 49 -4.73 -3.17 -3.84
CA PRO A 49 -4.17 -3.76 -2.64
C PRO A 49 -3.00 -4.72 -2.91
N ASN A 50 -3.08 -5.52 -3.98
CA ASN A 50 -1.99 -6.42 -4.34
C ASN A 50 -0.73 -5.66 -4.79
N LEU A 51 -0.89 -4.60 -5.60
CA LEU A 51 0.22 -3.76 -6.03
C LEU A 51 0.90 -3.07 -4.85
N ALA A 52 0.10 -2.52 -3.93
CA ALA A 52 0.60 -1.91 -2.70
C ALA A 52 1.35 -2.92 -1.83
N LEU A 53 0.78 -4.12 -1.63
CA LEU A 53 1.40 -5.13 -0.79
C LEU A 53 2.69 -5.68 -1.39
N ASN A 54 2.76 -5.83 -2.72
CA ASN A 54 4.00 -6.21 -3.40
C ASN A 54 5.08 -5.14 -3.23
N TRP A 55 4.72 -3.85 -3.30
CA TRP A 55 5.67 -2.76 -3.07
C TRP A 55 6.16 -2.73 -1.61
N ILE A 56 5.23 -2.82 -0.64
CA ILE A 56 5.55 -2.84 0.79
C ILE A 56 6.47 -4.01 1.15
N GLU A 57 6.26 -5.18 0.53
CA GLU A 57 7.12 -6.35 0.76
C GLU A 57 8.57 -6.10 0.35
N LYS A 58 8.80 -5.32 -0.72
CA LYS A 58 10.14 -4.88 -1.12
C LYS A 58 10.68 -3.74 -0.25
N ASN A 59 9.80 -2.96 0.37
CA ASN A 59 10.12 -1.74 1.12
C ASN A 59 9.58 -1.78 2.56
N PRO A 60 10.04 -2.72 3.41
CA PRO A 60 9.48 -2.93 4.74
C PRO A 60 9.61 -1.71 5.67
N ASN A 61 10.62 -0.86 5.46
CA ASN A 61 10.90 0.32 6.29
C ASN A 61 9.78 1.38 6.28
N ILE A 62 8.88 1.33 5.30
CA ILE A 62 7.73 2.25 5.23
C ILE A 62 6.67 1.96 6.31
N ILE A 63 6.68 0.76 6.92
CA ILE A 63 5.63 0.34 7.84
C ILE A 63 5.77 1.07 9.18
N ASN A 64 4.87 2.01 9.39
CA ASN A 64 4.61 2.63 10.69
C ASN A 64 3.34 2.04 11.32
N ASP A 65 3.00 2.49 12.54
CA ASP A 65 1.82 2.01 13.27
C ASP A 65 0.50 2.26 12.52
N ALA A 66 0.40 3.37 11.79
CA ALA A 66 -0.78 3.70 10.99
C ALA A 66 -0.97 2.70 9.86
N LEU A 67 0.06 2.49 9.02
CA LEU A 67 0.01 1.54 7.91
C LEU A 67 -0.18 0.09 8.41
N LYS A 68 0.39 -0.27 9.56
CA LYS A 68 0.15 -1.56 10.22
C LYS A 68 -1.33 -1.74 10.57
N GLY A 69 -1.98 -0.70 11.12
CA GLY A 69 -3.42 -0.68 11.36
C GLY A 69 -4.21 -0.90 10.07
N THR A 70 -3.86 -0.18 9.01
CA THR A 70 -4.51 -0.29 7.70
C THR A 70 -4.37 -1.70 7.10
N LEU A 71 -3.18 -2.30 7.15
CA LEU A 71 -2.94 -3.67 6.71
C LEU A 71 -3.82 -4.66 7.47
N LEU A 72 -3.93 -4.53 8.80
CA LEU A 72 -4.80 -5.38 9.62
C LEU A 72 -6.29 -5.16 9.36
N MET A 73 -6.72 -3.97 8.94
CA MET A 73 -8.10 -3.75 8.51
C MET A 73 -8.37 -4.34 7.12
N SER A 74 -7.41 -4.25 6.21
CA SER A 74 -7.55 -4.68 4.82
C SER A 74 -7.87 -6.17 4.68
N ILE A 75 -7.40 -7.04 5.59
CA ILE A 75 -7.70 -8.49 5.55
C ILE A 75 -9.17 -8.84 5.76
N ASN A 76 -9.97 -7.89 6.27
CA ASN A 76 -11.40 -8.05 6.50
C ASN A 76 -12.26 -7.51 5.33
N LYS A 77 -11.63 -6.96 4.29
CA LYS A 77 -12.37 -6.46 3.11
C LYS A 77 -13.00 -7.62 2.32
N PRO A 78 -14.16 -7.42 1.66
CA PRO A 78 -14.84 -8.48 0.91
C PRO A 78 -13.99 -9.09 -0.22
N TRP A 79 -13.11 -8.29 -0.83
CA TRP A 79 -12.21 -8.75 -1.89
C TRP A 79 -10.97 -9.49 -1.35
N ALA A 80 -10.70 -9.45 -0.05
CA ALA A 80 -9.49 -10.02 0.55
C ALA A 80 -9.57 -11.55 0.62
N LYS A 81 -9.00 -12.21 -0.39
CA LYS A 81 -8.86 -13.67 -0.45
C LYS A 81 -7.73 -14.16 0.45
N GLN A 82 -7.71 -15.47 0.70
CA GLN A 82 -6.75 -16.10 1.62
C GLN A 82 -5.29 -15.75 1.31
N ASP A 83 -4.90 -15.76 0.04
CA ASP A 83 -3.52 -15.45 -0.38
C ASP A 83 -3.10 -14.03 0.02
N PHE A 84 -3.99 -13.05 -0.15
CA PHE A 84 -3.75 -11.67 0.30
C PHE A 84 -3.58 -11.61 1.82
N LYS A 85 -4.45 -12.28 2.58
CA LYS A 85 -4.35 -12.32 4.05
C LYS A 85 -3.03 -12.94 4.52
N GLN A 86 -2.56 -13.98 3.84
CA GLN A 86 -1.27 -14.60 4.14
C GLN A 86 -0.11 -13.67 3.83
N LYS A 87 -0.13 -12.97 2.69
CA LYS A 87 0.88 -11.96 2.36
C LYS A 87 0.94 -10.84 3.41
N VAL A 88 -0.20 -10.31 3.85
CA VAL A 88 -0.25 -9.29 4.92
C VAL A 88 0.41 -9.80 6.20
N LYS A 89 0.09 -11.02 6.62
CA LYS A 89 0.72 -11.62 7.82
C LYS A 89 2.24 -11.77 7.66
N ARG A 90 2.72 -12.14 6.48
CA ARG A 90 4.17 -12.26 6.20
C ARG A 90 4.87 -10.90 6.32
N VAL A 91 4.31 -9.88 5.68
CA VAL A 91 4.82 -8.50 5.72
C VAL A 91 4.89 -7.97 7.16
N LEU A 92 3.83 -8.16 7.95
CA LEU A 92 3.80 -7.70 9.34
C LEU A 92 4.76 -8.46 10.27
N ARG A 93 5.01 -9.76 10.01
CA ARG A 93 5.98 -10.56 10.76
C ARG A 93 7.43 -10.13 10.47
N GLY A 94 7.74 -9.80 9.22
CA GLY A 94 9.08 -9.34 8.83
C GLY A 94 9.51 -8.04 9.53
N ASN A 95 8.55 -7.22 9.95
CA ASN A 95 8.77 -5.93 10.63
C ASN A 95 8.55 -5.98 12.15
N SER A 96 8.57 -7.16 12.75
CA SER A 96 8.44 -7.33 14.21
C SER A 96 9.79 -7.59 14.92
N ASN A 97 10.91 -7.40 14.21
CA ASN A 97 12.28 -7.48 14.75
C ASN A 97 12.88 -6.08 14.86
#